data_AF-A0A928F837-F1
#
_entry.id   AF-A0A928F837-F1
#
_cell.length_a   1.000
_cell.length_b   1.000
_cell.length_c   1.000
_cell.angle_alpha   90.00
_cell.angle_beta   90.00
_cell.angle_gamma   90.00
#
_symmetry.space_group_name_H-M   'P 1'
#
loop_
_entity.id
_entity.type
_entity.pdbx_description
1 polymer ?
#
loop_
_entity_poly.entity_id
_entity_poly.type
_entity_poly.pdbx_seq_one_letter_code
_entity_poly.pdbx_strand_id
1 'polypeptide(L)'
;MNETSVNINMENEGLKRPFYSSRFMLTKKLFYDFSSVSYHSAKKIFSTFFCLIACLSSVNLYFGNYDQVINCGAWISLLMALLYIVTNRSTKIGYKRMLLSEGKEPSFDYALFDDRIVSYHEGLKREYFYHQITRFFETKNFILLHLGHHMYITVEKNSLNASAEEVKAFLISRYTLVKKKKFINCANDKKWALIFLIALIAVSAVGVVTGLVLKARLIL
;
A
#
# COMPACT_ATOMS: atom_id res chain seq x y z
N MET A 1 6.09 33.32 53.11
CA MET A 1 7.18 32.39 53.47
C MET A 1 6.58 31.17 54.13
N ASN A 2 6.37 30.08 53.39
CA ASN A 2 7.15 28.86 53.56
C ASN A 2 6.81 27.94 52.39
N GLU A 3 7.76 27.84 51.47
CA GLU A 3 7.80 26.83 50.43
C GLU A 3 7.94 25.47 51.11
N THR A 4 7.15 24.49 50.71
CA THR A 4 7.49 23.09 50.95
C THR A 4 7.31 22.36 49.62
N SER A 5 8.44 22.29 48.94
CA SER A 5 8.75 21.45 47.81
C SER A 5 8.25 20.02 48.00
N VAL A 6 7.22 19.63 47.25
CA VAL A 6 7.00 18.23 46.91
C VAL A 6 7.61 18.04 45.53
N ASN A 7 8.93 17.84 45.53
CA ASN A 7 9.68 17.43 44.36
C ASN A 7 10.07 15.95 44.55
N ILE A 8 10.25 15.28 43.41
CA ILE A 8 10.90 13.97 43.26
C ILE A 8 9.96 12.76 43.48
N ASN A 9 9.09 12.53 42.50
CA ASN A 9 8.76 11.18 42.03
C ASN A 9 8.76 11.10 40.48
N MET A 10 9.57 11.97 39.85
CA MET A 10 10.03 11.79 38.47
C MET A 10 11.50 11.44 38.52
N GLU A 11 11.82 10.21 38.94
CA GLU A 11 13.16 9.68 38.75
C GLU A 11 13.08 8.25 38.21
N ASN A 12 13.59 8.12 36.99
CA ASN A 12 14.16 6.88 36.43
C ASN A 12 13.21 5.74 36.03
N GLU A 13 12.28 6.01 35.10
CA GLU A 13 12.28 5.12 33.93
C GLU A 13 13.48 5.53 33.09
N GLY A 14 14.59 4.80 33.26
CA GLY A 14 15.85 5.08 32.56
C GLY A 14 15.57 5.39 31.10
N LEU A 15 16.04 6.57 30.65
CA LEU A 15 15.96 7.08 29.29
C LEU A 15 16.64 6.10 28.32
N LYS A 16 16.00 4.96 28.07
CA LYS A 16 16.39 4.03 27.02
C LYS A 16 16.32 4.87 25.76
N ARG A 17 17.46 5.14 25.15
CA ARG A 17 17.48 5.85 23.87
C ARG A 17 16.85 4.94 22.82
N PRO A 18 16.04 5.49 21.90
CA PRO A 18 15.57 4.69 20.78
C PRO A 18 16.77 4.21 19.97
N PHE A 19 16.70 2.98 19.46
CA PHE A 19 17.72 2.46 18.53
C PHE A 19 17.66 3.25 17.23
N TYR A 20 16.44 3.48 16.74
CA TYR A 20 16.20 4.21 15.51
C TYR A 20 15.12 5.27 15.68
N SER A 21 15.26 6.39 14.97
CA SER A 21 14.25 7.44 14.95
C SER A 21 14.06 7.99 13.54
N SER A 22 12.86 8.45 13.24
CA SER A 22 12.45 9.00 11.94
C SER A 22 11.50 10.15 12.18
N ARG A 23 11.85 11.34 11.70
CA ARG A 23 10.99 12.53 11.77
C ARG A 23 10.84 13.17 10.41
N PHE A 24 9.60 13.34 9.97
CA PHE A 24 9.30 13.86 8.64
C PHE A 24 7.96 14.59 8.58
N MET A 25 7.81 15.43 7.57
CA MET A 25 6.52 16.04 7.21
C MET A 25 5.91 15.26 6.05
N LEU A 26 4.65 14.86 6.17
CA LEU A 26 3.96 14.08 5.16
C LEU A 26 3.51 14.98 4.00
N THR A 27 4.47 15.35 3.16
CA THR A 27 4.22 16.14 1.96
C THR A 27 3.31 15.42 0.98
N LYS A 28 2.69 16.18 0.06
CA LYS A 28 1.94 15.60 -1.07
C LYS A 28 2.66 14.44 -1.77
N LYS A 29 3.96 14.59 -2.05
CA LYS A 29 4.76 13.58 -2.75
C LYS A 29 4.90 12.30 -1.94
N LEU A 30 5.18 12.43 -0.64
CA LEU A 30 5.29 11.31 0.28
C LEU A 30 3.94 10.61 0.49
N PHE A 31 2.84 11.37 0.56
CA PHE A 31 1.51 10.78 0.64
C PHE A 31 1.18 9.88 -0.56
N TYR A 32 1.50 10.33 -1.78
CA TYR A 32 1.27 9.50 -2.98
C TYR A 32 2.22 8.30 -3.07
N ASP A 33 3.45 8.40 -2.54
CA ASP A 33 4.35 7.24 -2.41
C ASP A 33 3.78 6.21 -1.44
N PHE A 34 3.37 6.63 -0.23
CA PHE A 34 2.65 5.79 0.75
C PHE A 34 1.44 5.10 0.11
N SER A 35 0.62 5.87 -0.61
CA SER A 35 -0.59 5.38 -1.27
C SER A 35 -0.35 4.32 -2.34
N SER A 36 0.90 4.08 -2.76
CA SER A 36 1.24 2.99 -3.67
C SER A 36 0.89 1.62 -3.07
N VAL A 37 0.90 1.48 -1.73
CA VAL A 37 0.49 0.25 -1.04
C VAL A 37 -0.98 -0.11 -1.32
N SER A 38 -1.85 0.89 -1.51
CA SER A 38 -3.27 0.67 -1.83
C SER A 38 -3.46 0.03 -3.21
N TYR A 39 -2.50 0.19 -4.12
CA TYR A 39 -2.52 -0.45 -5.45
C TYR A 39 -1.98 -1.88 -5.43
N HIS A 40 -1.45 -2.36 -4.30
CA HIS A 40 -0.89 -3.71 -4.21
C HIS A 40 -1.93 -4.80 -4.54
N SER A 41 -3.12 -4.66 -3.96
CA SER A 41 -4.25 -5.57 -4.22
C SER A 41 -4.75 -5.42 -5.66
N ALA A 42 -4.89 -4.19 -6.16
CA ALA A 42 -5.32 -3.93 -7.53
C ALA A 42 -4.36 -4.56 -8.56
N LYS A 43 -3.05 -4.40 -8.37
CA LYS A 43 -2.01 -5.03 -9.20
C LYS A 43 -2.20 -6.55 -9.29
N LYS A 44 -2.41 -7.21 -8.15
CA LYS A 44 -2.61 -8.68 -8.10
C LYS A 44 -3.88 -9.10 -8.82
N ILE A 45 -4.98 -8.38 -8.59
CA ILE A 45 -6.26 -8.64 -9.25
C ILE A 45 -6.11 -8.49 -10.76
N PHE A 46 -5.58 -7.35 -11.23
CA PHE A 46 -5.43 -7.09 -12.66
C PHE A 46 -4.49 -8.07 -13.36
N SER A 47 -3.37 -8.43 -12.73
CA SER A 47 -2.47 -9.45 -13.26
C SER A 47 -3.15 -10.82 -13.38
N THR A 48 -3.96 -11.21 -12.38
CA THR A 48 -4.67 -12.49 -12.40
C THR A 48 -5.74 -12.51 -13.50
N PHE A 49 -6.57 -11.46 -13.57
CA PHE A 49 -7.62 -11.36 -14.59
C PHE A 49 -7.07 -11.21 -16.00
N PHE A 50 -5.91 -10.58 -16.17
CA PHE A 50 -5.23 -10.51 -17.45
C PHE A 50 -4.94 -11.92 -18.00
N CYS A 51 -4.33 -12.78 -17.17
CA CYS A 51 -4.05 -14.17 -17.56
C CYS A 51 -5.33 -14.97 -17.81
N LEU A 52 -6.35 -14.80 -16.96
CA LEU A 52 -7.62 -15.50 -17.10
C LEU A 52 -8.35 -15.12 -18.39
N ILE A 53 -8.45 -13.83 -18.72
CA ILE A 53 -9.09 -13.37 -19.96
C ILE A 53 -8.34 -13.89 -21.18
N ALA A 54 -7.01 -13.81 -21.18
CA ALA A 54 -6.22 -14.30 -22.31
C ALA A 54 -6.52 -15.80 -22.57
N CYS A 55 -6.47 -16.62 -21.51
CA CYS A 55 -6.74 -18.05 -21.63
C CYS A 55 -8.19 -18.36 -22.05
N LEU A 56 -9.17 -17.76 -21.36
CA LEU A 56 -10.59 -17.98 -21.65
C LEU A 56 -10.96 -17.52 -23.07
N SER A 57 -10.38 -16.41 -23.53
CA SER A 57 -10.63 -15.91 -24.88
C SER A 57 -10.08 -16.88 -25.93
N SER A 58 -8.84 -17.37 -25.75
CA SER A 58 -8.25 -18.35 -26.66
C SER A 58 -9.06 -19.65 -26.75
N VAL A 59 -9.49 -20.19 -25.59
CA VAL A 59 -10.29 -21.42 -25.54
C VAL A 59 -11.65 -21.23 -26.22
N ASN A 60 -12.36 -20.13 -25.93
CA ASN A 60 -13.67 -19.89 -26.52
C ASN A 60 -13.59 -19.57 -28.02
N LEU A 61 -12.55 -18.88 -28.48
CA LEU A 61 -12.29 -18.69 -29.92
C LEU A 61 -12.06 -20.02 -30.63
N TYR A 62 -11.34 -20.95 -29.99
CA TYR A 62 -11.08 -22.28 -30.54
C TYR A 62 -12.36 -23.13 -30.70
N PHE A 63 -13.25 -23.09 -29.71
CA PHE A 63 -14.54 -23.80 -29.76
C PHE A 63 -15.65 -23.07 -30.52
N GLY A 64 -15.38 -21.89 -31.07
CA GLY A 64 -16.38 -21.09 -31.81
C GLY A 64 -17.39 -20.34 -30.94
N ASN A 65 -17.16 -20.24 -29.63
CA ASN A 65 -18.02 -19.53 -28.68
C ASN A 65 -17.76 -18.02 -28.68
N TYR A 66 -17.97 -17.36 -29.82
CA TYR A 66 -17.59 -15.96 -30.03
C TYR A 66 -18.36 -14.97 -29.13
N ASP A 67 -19.64 -15.22 -28.85
CA ASP A 67 -20.46 -14.36 -27.99
C ASP A 67 -19.93 -14.25 -26.58
N GLN A 68 -19.35 -15.34 -26.06
CA GLN A 68 -18.75 -15.35 -24.74
C GLN A 68 -17.46 -14.54 -24.71
N VAL A 69 -16.64 -14.60 -25.76
CA VAL A 69 -15.42 -13.77 -25.90
C VAL A 69 -15.77 -12.29 -25.91
N ILE A 70 -16.77 -11.90 -26.71
CA ILE A 70 -17.22 -10.51 -26.86
C ILE A 70 -17.73 -9.97 -25.52
N ASN A 71 -18.68 -10.68 -24.90
CA ASN A 71 -19.33 -10.22 -23.68
C ASN A 71 -18.37 -10.20 -22.48
N CYS A 72 -17.63 -11.29 -22.25
CA CYS A 72 -16.71 -11.35 -21.11
C CYS A 72 -15.57 -10.33 -21.23
N GLY A 73 -14.99 -10.15 -22.43
CA GLY A 73 -13.91 -9.19 -22.66
C GLY A 73 -14.33 -7.75 -22.36
N ALA A 74 -15.50 -7.34 -22.85
CA ALA A 74 -16.02 -5.99 -22.64
C ALA A 74 -16.36 -5.72 -21.16
N TRP A 75 -17.12 -6.61 -20.52
CA TRP A 75 -17.57 -6.43 -19.14
C TRP A 75 -16.43 -6.46 -18.12
N ILE A 76 -15.48 -7.40 -18.26
CA ILE A 76 -14.36 -7.50 -17.33
C ILE A 76 -13.44 -6.28 -17.49
N SER A 77 -13.18 -5.83 -18.72
CA SER A 77 -12.39 -4.61 -18.96
C SER A 77 -13.01 -3.38 -18.30
N LEU A 78 -14.32 -3.20 -18.44
CA LEU A 78 -15.06 -2.10 -17.83
C LEU A 78 -14.96 -2.16 -16.29
N LEU A 79 -15.19 -3.33 -15.70
CA LEU A 79 -15.11 -3.53 -14.26
C LEU A 79 -13.71 -3.20 -13.71
N MET A 80 -12.65 -3.68 -14.37
CA MET A 80 -11.27 -3.41 -13.95
C MET A 80 -10.90 -1.93 -14.07
N ALA A 81 -11.38 -1.25 -15.12
CA ALA A 81 -11.21 0.18 -15.28
C ALA A 81 -11.90 0.97 -14.14
N LEU A 82 -13.13 0.60 -13.79
CA LEU A 82 -13.86 1.20 -12.67
C LEU A 82 -13.13 1.00 -11.34
N LEU A 83 -12.62 -0.20 -11.06
CA LEU A 83 -11.84 -0.46 -9.84
C LEU A 83 -10.60 0.42 -9.74
N TYR A 84 -9.87 0.62 -10.84
CA TYR A 84 -8.71 1.52 -10.87
C TYR A 84 -9.12 2.98 -10.63
N ILE A 85 -10.20 3.45 -11.26
CA ILE A 85 -10.72 4.80 -11.08
C ILE A 85 -11.14 5.03 -9.62
N VAL A 86 -11.88 4.09 -9.01
CA VAL A 86 -12.30 4.15 -7.61
C VAL A 86 -11.08 4.21 -6.68
N THR A 87 -10.08 3.36 -6.90
CA THR A 87 -8.83 3.35 -6.11
C THR A 87 -8.10 4.70 -6.20
N ASN A 88 -7.99 5.26 -7.42
CA ASN A 88 -7.35 6.55 -7.64
C ASN A 88 -8.13 7.73 -7.03
N ARG A 89 -9.47 7.71 -7.13
CA ARG A 89 -10.32 8.73 -6.50
C ARG A 89 -10.24 8.64 -4.98
N SER A 90 -10.33 7.45 -4.41
CA SER A 90 -10.20 7.22 -2.96
C SER A 90 -8.88 7.77 -2.43
N THR A 91 -7.76 7.51 -3.14
CA THR A 91 -6.44 8.07 -2.78
C THR A 91 -6.44 9.60 -2.77
N LYS A 92 -6.98 10.24 -3.82
CA LYS A 92 -7.04 11.71 -3.91
C LYS A 92 -7.93 12.32 -2.83
N ILE A 93 -9.07 11.68 -2.54
CA ILE A 93 -9.98 12.11 -1.48
C ILE A 93 -9.33 11.94 -0.10
N GLY A 94 -8.62 10.84 0.13
CA GLY A 94 -7.86 10.60 1.35
C GLY A 94 -6.85 11.70 1.64
N TYR A 95 -6.08 12.12 0.62
CA TYR A 95 -5.16 13.24 0.76
C TYR A 95 -5.88 14.54 1.16
N LYS A 96 -6.98 14.87 0.48
CA LYS A 96 -7.77 16.07 0.78
C LYS A 96 -8.33 16.04 2.19
N ARG A 97 -8.86 14.90 2.64
CA ARG A 97 -9.40 14.72 4.00
C ARG A 97 -8.32 14.89 5.06
N MET A 98 -7.13 14.33 4.81
CA MET A 98 -5.98 14.50 5.70
C MET A 98 -5.61 15.99 5.83
N LEU A 99 -5.45 16.70 4.72
CA LEU A 99 -5.15 18.14 4.77
C LEU A 99 -6.25 18.97 5.44
N LEU A 100 -7.52 18.64 5.23
CA LEU A 100 -8.64 19.34 5.85
C LEU A 100 -8.71 19.09 7.36
N SER A 101 -8.41 17.87 7.81
CA SER A 101 -8.42 17.51 9.23
C SER A 101 -7.27 18.17 9.98
N GLU A 102 -6.08 18.21 9.38
CA GLU A 102 -4.86 18.71 10.00
C GLU A 102 -4.66 20.22 9.80
N GLY A 103 -5.34 20.82 8.81
CA GLY A 103 -5.18 22.23 8.39
C GLY A 103 -3.84 22.54 7.69
N LYS A 104 -2.86 21.63 7.75
CA LYS A 104 -1.51 21.73 7.18
C LYS A 104 -0.95 20.34 6.87
N GLU A 105 0.25 20.26 6.32
CA GLU A 105 0.94 18.97 6.15
C GLU A 105 1.36 18.43 7.54
N PRO A 106 0.91 17.22 7.92
CA PRO A 106 1.17 16.70 9.26
C PRO A 106 2.64 16.29 9.42
N SER A 107 3.18 16.51 10.62
CA SER A 107 4.50 16.02 11.00
C SER A 107 4.36 14.75 11.84
N PHE A 108 5.22 13.79 11.55
CA PHE A 108 5.31 12.52 12.27
C PHE A 108 6.72 12.34 12.80
N ASP A 109 6.81 11.87 14.03
CA ASP A 109 8.06 11.46 14.67
C ASP A 109 7.85 10.05 15.23
N TYR A 110 8.72 9.13 14.82
CA TYR A 110 8.71 7.74 15.24
C TYR A 110 10.03 7.40 15.92
N ALA A 111 9.93 6.75 17.07
CA ALA A 111 11.05 6.23 17.84
C ALA A 111 10.89 4.71 18.03
N LEU A 112 11.89 3.95 17.60
CA LEU A 112 11.92 2.49 17.66
C LEU A 112 12.79 2.05 18.85
N PHE A 113 12.14 1.45 19.85
CA PHE A 113 12.79 0.88 21.03
C PHE A 113 12.88 -0.64 20.92
N ASP A 114 13.44 -1.29 21.94
CA ASP A 114 13.62 -2.74 21.93
C ASP A 114 12.30 -3.52 21.91
N ASP A 115 11.33 -3.01 22.65
CA ASP A 115 10.05 -3.66 22.97
C ASP A 115 8.85 -3.02 22.26
N ARG A 116 8.97 -1.76 21.85
CA ARG A 116 7.87 -0.96 21.31
C ARG A 116 8.31 0.10 20.29
N ILE A 117 7.33 0.60 19.55
CA ILE A 117 7.45 1.75 18.66
C ILE A 117 6.60 2.87 19.24
N VAL A 118 7.18 4.04 19.42
CA VAL A 118 6.46 5.23 19.87
C VAL A 118 6.28 6.18 18.70
N SER A 119 5.07 6.67 18.50
CA SER A 119 4.78 7.74 17.54
C SER A 119 4.38 9.00 18.28
N TYR A 120 4.93 10.14 17.87
CA TYR A 120 4.52 11.46 18.27
C TYR A 120 3.91 12.18 17.08
N HIS A 121 2.70 12.70 17.29
CA HIS A 121 1.99 13.47 16.30
C HIS A 121 1.22 14.60 17.00
N GLU A 122 1.57 15.85 16.68
CA GLU A 122 1.00 17.05 17.30
C GLU A 122 0.94 17.02 18.84
N GLY A 123 1.99 16.50 19.47
CA GLY A 123 2.09 16.39 20.94
C GLY A 123 1.38 15.17 21.54
N LEU A 124 0.63 14.40 20.74
CA LEU A 124 0.04 13.14 21.18
C LEU A 124 1.06 12.00 21.01
N LYS A 125 1.36 11.34 22.12
CA LYS A 125 2.18 10.13 22.18
C LYS A 125 1.29 8.90 22.03
N ARG A 126 1.63 7.99 21.13
CA ARG A 126 1.04 6.65 21.02
C ARG A 126 2.13 5.60 21.00
N GLU A 127 1.85 4.46 21.60
CA GLU A 127 2.78 3.33 21.67
C GLU A 127 2.18 2.11 20.96
N TYR A 128 3.01 1.42 20.17
CA TYR A 128 2.66 0.22 19.44
C TYR A 128 3.66 -0.88 19.75
N PHE A 129 3.17 -2.09 19.97
CA PHE A 129 4.04 -3.22 20.27
C PHE A 129 4.36 -4.03 19.01
N TYR A 130 5.54 -4.65 18.99
CA TYR A 130 5.97 -5.56 17.91
C TYR A 130 5.21 -6.89 17.88
N HIS A 131 4.03 -7.02 18.46
CA HIS A 131 3.12 -8.15 18.14
C HIS A 131 1.87 -7.69 17.36
N GLN A 132 1.65 -6.37 17.23
CA GLN A 132 0.47 -5.78 16.58
C GLN A 132 0.63 -5.59 15.06
N ILE A 133 1.87 -5.57 14.57
CA ILE A 133 2.24 -5.52 13.15
C ILE A 133 2.02 -6.89 12.54
N THR A 134 1.22 -6.92 11.50
CA THR A 134 0.80 -8.15 10.84
C THR A 134 1.54 -8.39 9.53
N ARG A 135 2.03 -7.32 8.88
CA ARG A 135 2.77 -7.38 7.61
C ARG A 135 3.75 -6.21 7.47
N PHE A 136 4.74 -6.41 6.62
CA PHE A 136 5.72 -5.40 6.26
C PHE A 136 5.61 -5.05 4.78
N PHE A 137 5.54 -3.76 4.48
CA PHE A 137 5.56 -3.23 3.13
C PHE A 137 6.70 -2.23 2.96
N GLU A 138 7.13 -2.04 1.73
CA GLU A 138 8.19 -1.10 1.39
C GLU A 138 7.77 -0.32 0.14
N THR A 139 7.77 1.01 0.23
CA THR A 139 7.58 1.91 -0.92
C THR A 139 8.92 2.51 -1.32
N LYS A 140 8.94 3.52 -2.20
CA LYS A 140 10.19 4.18 -2.58
C LYS A 140 10.83 4.83 -1.36
N ASN A 141 10.06 5.59 -0.59
CA ASN A 141 10.56 6.39 0.53
C ASN A 141 10.19 5.84 1.90
N PHE A 142 9.29 4.86 2.02
CA PHE A 142 8.84 4.34 3.32
C PHE A 142 9.14 2.87 3.55
N ILE A 143 9.41 2.56 4.81
CA ILE A 143 9.20 1.26 5.44
C ILE A 143 7.83 1.35 6.15
N LEU A 144 6.91 0.46 5.80
CA LEU A 144 5.52 0.49 6.27
C LEU A 144 5.22 -0.73 7.13
N LEU A 145 4.77 -0.49 8.35
CA LEU A 145 4.39 -1.55 9.29
C LEU A 145 2.87 -1.60 9.37
N HIS A 146 2.28 -2.63 8.76
CA HIS A 146 0.83 -2.78 8.69
C HIS A 146 0.28 -3.28 10.02
N LEU A 147 -0.61 -2.50 10.62
CA LEU A 147 -1.39 -2.83 11.81
C LEU A 147 -2.76 -3.40 11.41
N GLY A 148 -3.58 -3.78 12.39
CA GLY A 148 -4.99 -4.10 12.14
C GLY A 148 -5.75 -2.93 11.50
N HIS A 149 -6.91 -3.23 10.89
CA HIS A 149 -7.82 -2.22 10.33
C HIS A 149 -7.21 -1.33 9.23
N HIS A 150 -6.28 -1.89 8.44
CA HIS A 150 -5.59 -1.19 7.34
C HIS A 150 -4.82 0.07 7.77
N MET A 151 -4.41 0.15 9.03
CA MET A 151 -3.55 1.22 9.53
C MET A 151 -2.08 0.88 9.31
N TYR A 152 -1.25 1.91 9.22
CA TYR A 152 0.19 1.76 9.00
C TYR A 152 1.00 2.69 9.90
N ILE A 153 2.11 2.18 10.41
CA ILE A 153 3.21 3.00 10.92
C ILE A 153 4.12 3.30 9.73
N THR A 154 4.39 4.58 9.49
CA THR A 154 5.10 5.09 8.32
C THR A 154 6.51 5.56 8.69
N VAL A 155 7.53 4.75 8.43
CA VAL A 155 8.93 5.14 8.72
C VAL A 155 9.61 5.63 7.44
N GLU A 156 9.94 6.91 7.34
CA GLU A 156 10.56 7.47 6.13
C GLU A 156 12.06 7.18 6.10
N LYS A 157 12.51 6.48 5.05
CA LYS A 157 13.89 6.00 4.86
C LYS A 157 14.93 7.13 4.91
N ASN A 158 14.62 8.29 4.33
CA ASN A 158 15.56 9.41 4.24
C ASN A 158 15.68 10.20 5.55
N SER A 159 14.71 10.03 6.47
CA SER A 159 14.71 10.70 7.77
C SER A 159 15.28 9.83 8.90
N LEU A 160 15.69 8.60 8.58
CA LEU A 160 16.25 7.66 9.54
C LEU A 160 17.65 8.10 9.97
N ASN A 161 17.95 7.88 11.25
CA ASN A 161 19.30 7.99 11.80
C ASN A 161 20.24 6.84 11.41
N ALA A 162 19.77 5.86 10.64
CA ALA A 162 20.51 4.68 10.21
C ALA A 162 20.10 4.26 8.79
N SER A 163 20.78 3.25 8.24
CA SER A 163 20.43 2.73 6.91
C SER A 163 19.07 2.03 6.92
N ALA A 164 18.31 2.15 5.83
CA ALA A 164 17.01 1.49 5.72
C ALA A 164 17.11 -0.05 5.83
N GLU A 165 18.21 -0.65 5.37
CA GLU A 165 18.42 -2.10 5.46
C GLU A 165 18.67 -2.56 6.90
N GLU A 166 19.44 -1.79 7.67
CA GLU A 166 19.68 -2.06 9.08
C GLU A 166 18.38 -2.01 9.90
N VAL A 167 17.55 -0.98 9.67
CA VAL A 167 16.25 -0.85 10.32
C VAL A 167 15.31 -1.99 9.92
N LYS A 168 15.31 -2.40 8.65
CA LYS A 168 14.53 -3.58 8.20
C LYS A 168 15.01 -4.86 8.90
N ALA A 169 16.32 -5.07 9.03
CA ALA A 169 16.87 -6.22 9.73
C ALA A 169 16.49 -6.22 11.22
N PHE A 170 16.56 -5.07 11.88
CA PHE A 170 16.08 -4.89 13.25
C PHE A 170 14.59 -5.20 13.41
N LEU A 171 13.74 -4.67 12.53
CA LEU A 171 12.30 -4.93 12.57
C LEU A 171 11.97 -6.42 12.37
N ILE A 172 12.74 -7.11 11.52
CA ILE A 172 12.60 -8.56 11.29
C ILE A 172 13.08 -9.36 12.51
N SER A 173 14.17 -8.94 13.17
CA SER A 173 14.74 -9.67 14.31
C SER A 173 13.83 -9.62 15.54
N ARG A 174 13.14 -8.49 15.76
CA ARG A 174 12.18 -8.29 16.85
C ARG A 174 10.83 -8.97 16.64
N TYR A 175 10.58 -9.51 15.44
CA TYR A 175 9.31 -10.15 15.08
C TYR A 175 9.39 -11.68 15.07
N THR A 176 8.66 -12.32 15.98
CA THR A 176 8.52 -13.79 16.05
C THR A 176 7.27 -14.33 15.32
N LEU A 177 6.21 -13.53 15.16
CA LEU A 177 4.86 -14.02 14.77
C LEU A 177 4.46 -13.84 13.29
N VAL A 178 5.22 -13.13 12.45
CA VAL A 178 4.85 -12.94 11.03
C VAL A 178 5.27 -14.17 10.21
N LYS A 179 4.28 -14.89 9.66
CA LYS A 179 4.47 -16.12 8.85
C LYS A 179 5.45 -15.99 7.67
N LYS A 180 5.72 -14.78 7.17
CA LYS A 180 6.72 -14.49 6.14
C LYS A 180 7.51 -13.24 6.52
N LYS A 181 8.73 -13.42 7.03
CA LYS A 181 9.68 -12.35 7.40
C LYS A 181 10.26 -11.63 6.17
N LYS A 182 9.40 -11.06 5.32
CA LYS A 182 9.81 -10.36 4.10
C LYS A 182 9.00 -9.09 3.88
N PHE A 183 9.70 -8.04 3.48
CA PHE A 183 9.08 -6.79 3.03
C PHE A 183 8.46 -6.97 1.65
N ILE A 184 7.19 -6.61 1.53
CA ILE A 184 6.48 -6.58 0.25
C ILE A 184 6.81 -5.24 -0.43
N ASN A 185 7.55 -5.29 -1.53
CA ASN A 185 7.86 -4.09 -2.31
C ASN A 185 6.64 -3.62 -3.10
N CYS A 186 6.21 -2.38 -2.83
CA CYS A 186 5.07 -1.69 -3.40
C CYS A 186 5.46 -0.38 -4.13
N ALA A 187 6.76 -0.07 -4.26
CA ALA A 187 7.23 1.21 -4.80
C ALA A 187 6.68 1.53 -6.20
N ASN A 188 6.45 0.49 -7.02
CA ASN A 188 5.96 0.62 -8.39
C ASN A 188 4.54 0.05 -8.57
N ASP A 189 3.82 -0.28 -7.49
CA ASP A 189 2.57 -1.03 -7.60
C ASP A 189 1.49 -0.26 -8.36
N LYS A 190 1.43 1.07 -8.19
CA LYS A 190 0.53 1.92 -8.98
C LYS A 190 0.83 1.85 -10.48
N LYS A 191 2.12 1.90 -10.86
CA LYS A 191 2.57 1.82 -12.25
C LYS A 191 2.25 0.44 -12.84
N TRP A 192 2.57 -0.62 -12.13
CA TRP A 192 2.30 -1.99 -12.56
C TRP A 192 0.80 -2.29 -12.65
N ALA A 193 -0.01 -1.81 -11.70
CA ALA A 193 -1.46 -1.92 -11.80
C ALA A 193 -1.99 -1.26 -13.08
N LEU A 194 -1.51 -0.05 -13.41
CA LEU A 194 -1.90 0.62 -14.65
C LEU A 194 -1.45 -0.17 -15.90
N ILE A 195 -0.23 -0.69 -15.92
CA ILE A 195 0.29 -1.51 -17.04
C ILE A 195 -0.59 -2.75 -17.24
N PHE A 196 -0.90 -3.50 -16.19
CA PHE A 196 -1.75 -4.68 -16.30
C PHE A 196 -3.17 -4.33 -16.73
N LEU A 197 -3.72 -3.21 -16.27
CA LEU A 197 -5.02 -2.73 -16.72
C LEU A 197 -5.03 -2.43 -18.23
N ILE A 198 -4.02 -1.71 -18.72
CA ILE A 198 -3.90 -1.38 -20.16
C ILE A 198 -3.74 -2.66 -20.98
N ALA A 199 -2.88 -3.59 -20.54
CA ALA A 199 -2.69 -4.88 -21.20
C ALA A 199 -3.98 -5.71 -21.24
N LEU A 200 -4.73 -5.73 -20.14
CA LEU A 200 -6.02 -6.42 -20.04
C LEU A 200 -7.06 -5.84 -21.00
N ILE A 201 -7.15 -4.51 -21.08
CA ILE A 201 -8.05 -3.83 -22.03
C ILE A 201 -7.64 -4.14 -23.48
N ALA A 202 -6.34 -4.09 -23.79
CA ALA A 202 -5.83 -4.37 -25.13
C ALA A 202 -6.15 -5.82 -25.57
N VAL A 203 -5.87 -6.81 -24.71
CA VAL A 203 -6.19 -8.22 -25.00
C VAL A 203 -7.69 -8.42 -25.17
N SER A 204 -8.50 -7.80 -24.32
CA SER A 204 -9.96 -7.89 -24.42
C SER A 204 -10.48 -7.27 -25.72
N ALA A 205 -9.94 -6.12 -26.13
CA ALA A 205 -10.31 -5.46 -27.38
C ALA A 205 -9.97 -6.32 -28.60
N VAL A 206 -8.78 -6.92 -28.62
CA VAL A 206 -8.38 -7.88 -29.67
C VAL A 206 -9.34 -9.07 -29.70
N GLY A 207 -9.63 -9.68 -28.55
CA GLY A 207 -10.56 -10.81 -28.46
C GLY A 207 -11.96 -10.45 -28.98
N VAL A 208 -12.49 -9.28 -28.61
CA VAL A 208 -13.79 -8.77 -29.08
C VAL A 208 -13.80 -8.59 -30.59
N VAL A 209 -12.79 -7.91 -31.16
CA VAL A 209 -12.70 -7.69 -32.62
C VAL A 209 -12.60 -9.01 -33.37
N THR A 210 -11.73 -9.92 -32.93
CA THR A 210 -11.59 -11.25 -33.54
C THR A 210 -12.89 -12.04 -33.44
N GLY A 211 -13.55 -12.04 -32.28
CA GLY A 211 -14.84 -12.70 -32.09
C GLY A 211 -15.92 -12.15 -33.02
N LEU A 212 -16.01 -10.83 -33.18
CA LEU A 212 -16.97 -10.18 -34.09
C LEU A 212 -16.72 -10.56 -35.55
N VAL A 213 -15.46 -10.51 -36.00
CA VAL A 213 -15.09 -10.86 -37.38
C VAL A 213 -15.39 -12.32 -37.69
N LEU A 214 -15.03 -13.24 -36.80
CA LEU A 214 -15.28 -14.67 -37.00
C LEU A 214 -16.78 -15.00 -36.96
N LYS A 215 -17.53 -14.38 -36.03
CA LYS A 215 -18.98 -14.54 -35.97
C LYS A 215 -19.66 -14.04 -37.25
N ALA A 216 -19.25 -12.88 -37.78
CA ALA A 216 -19.80 -12.34 -39.02
C ALA A 216 -19.55 -13.24 -40.23
N ARG A 217 -18.37 -13.89 -40.31
CA ARG A 217 -18.04 -14.84 -41.39
C ARG A 217 -18.80 -16.17 -41.33
N LEU A 218 -19.36 -16.51 -40.18
CA LEU A 218 -20.17 -17.73 -40.00
C LEU A 218 -21.65 -17.52 -40.35
N ILE A 219 -22.09 -16.26 -40.45
CA ILE A 219 -23.48 -15.87 -40.75
C ILE A 219 -23.67 -15.56 -42.25
N LEU A 220 -22.57 -15.29 -42.96
CA LEU A 220 -22.49 -15.09 -44.43
C LEU A 220 -22.23 -16.40 -45.15
#